data_AF-A0A7S4J567-F1
#
_entry.id   AF-A0A7S4J567-F1
#
_cell.length_a   1.000
_cell.length_b   1.000
_cell.length_c   1.000
_cell.angle_alpha   90.00
_cell.angle_beta   90.00
_cell.angle_gamma   90.00
#
_symmetry.space_group_name_H-M   'P 1'
#
loop_
_entity.id
_entity.type
_entity.pdbx_description
1 polymer ?
#
loop_
_entity_poly.entity_id
_entity_poly.type
_entity_poly.pdbx_seq_one_letter_code
_entity_poly.pdbx_strand_id
1 'polypeptide(L)'
;MVDLADILRPVLLFVACCLLYNLPVLVDRVRLTIRGVAYLLFCHDKSWKKPKDPMAEFSSVLSSDEGKKTIEKKTIVFVRHGESTWNDTFNKGTHRSALVFVLGFIPGLIKSFLYELYLILSGKVDSWFYDSPLSHLGLSQVDELGQFLSKKPGTAGAKKMTATEAKYVSILRGDPGATESKLLCSSLRRALSTVAAGFRERLARRPDDKILVVPSLQEISRNPDTLSITPAYKQVAASWIDQSSDLCDFQGIFTKQTDMSLHRGNKPIKTNGLIRMNEFCDFVFSKVKEDVAIVGGHSIYFRSFFRTYLPYNADHVSKKRKVQNAGCVAFTLLKATTDEGDKYMIDPKSIEVIYRGF
;
A
#
# COMPACT_ATOMS: atom_id res chain seq x y z
N MET A 1 -36.97 25.44 -30.61
CA MET A 1 -35.65 24.81 -30.42
C MET A 1 -34.90 25.68 -29.43
N VAL A 2 -34.41 25.13 -28.33
CA VAL A 2 -33.52 25.87 -27.42
C VAL A 2 -32.17 26.00 -28.13
N ASP A 3 -31.64 27.22 -28.24
CA ASP A 3 -30.31 27.43 -28.81
C ASP A 3 -29.27 26.79 -27.89
N LEU A 4 -28.35 26.01 -28.45
CA LEU A 4 -27.24 25.44 -27.69
C LEU A 4 -26.43 26.53 -26.98
N ALA A 5 -26.36 27.74 -27.56
CA ALA A 5 -25.72 28.89 -26.94
C ALA A 5 -26.40 29.34 -25.64
N ASP A 6 -27.73 29.24 -25.57
CA ASP A 6 -28.53 29.64 -24.39
C ASP A 6 -28.31 28.68 -23.21
N ILE A 7 -27.94 27.43 -23.49
CA ILE A 7 -27.57 26.45 -22.45
C ILE A 7 -26.07 26.54 -22.13
N LEU A 8 -25.22 26.69 -23.14
CA LEU A 8 -23.77 26.60 -22.96
C LEU A 8 -23.22 27.79 -22.16
N ARG A 9 -23.71 29.01 -22.41
CA ARG A 9 -23.26 30.22 -21.70
C ARG A 9 -23.45 30.14 -20.18
N PRO A 10 -24.66 29.87 -19.64
CA PRO A 10 -24.84 29.78 -18.19
C PRO A 10 -24.04 28.61 -17.58
N VAL A 11 -23.89 27.49 -18.29
CA VAL A 11 -23.06 26.36 -17.82
C VAL A 11 -21.59 26.75 -17.72
N LEU A 12 -21.03 27.40 -18.75
CA LEU A 12 -19.64 27.86 -18.74
C LEU A 12 -19.40 28.90 -17.65
N LEU A 13 -20.33 29.84 -17.47
CA LEU A 13 -20.25 30.83 -16.40
C LEU A 13 -20.29 30.16 -15.02
N PHE A 14 -21.19 29.20 -14.80
CA PHE A 14 -21.25 28.42 -13.58
C PHE A 14 -19.94 27.68 -13.30
N VAL A 15 -19.39 26.98 -14.31
CA VAL A 15 -18.09 26.29 -14.20
C VAL A 15 -16.98 27.27 -13.85
N ALA A 16 -16.90 28.42 -14.53
CA ALA A 16 -15.90 29.45 -14.25
C ALA A 16 -16.02 29.98 -12.80
N CYS A 17 -17.23 30.26 -12.34
CA CYS A 17 -17.49 30.67 -10.96
C CYS A 17 -17.04 29.59 -9.96
N CYS A 18 -17.36 28.31 -10.21
CA CYS A 18 -16.91 27.20 -9.36
C CYS A 18 -15.38 27.08 -9.32
N LEU A 19 -14.70 27.24 -10.46
CA LEU A 19 -13.24 27.18 -10.54
C LEU A 19 -12.58 28.36 -9.81
N LEU A 20 -13.14 29.56 -9.91
CA LEU A 20 -12.66 30.73 -9.18
C LEU A 20 -12.90 30.62 -7.68
N TYR A 21 -14.08 30.15 -7.28
CA TYR A 21 -14.42 29.92 -5.87
C TYR A 21 -13.51 28.85 -5.25
N ASN A 22 -13.22 27.79 -5.99
CA ASN A 22 -12.36 26.68 -5.55
C ASN A 22 -10.91 26.79 -6.06
N LEU A 23 -10.42 28.01 -6.30
CA LEU A 23 -9.10 28.27 -6.87
C LEU A 23 -7.96 27.55 -6.13
N PRO A 24 -7.92 27.45 -4.79
CA PRO A 24 -6.85 26.71 -4.10
C PRO A 24 -6.78 25.23 -4.50
N VAL A 25 -7.93 24.57 -4.68
CA VAL A 25 -8.01 23.16 -5.09
C VAL A 25 -7.60 23.00 -6.55
N LEU A 26 -8.01 23.92 -7.41
CA LEU A 26 -7.57 23.96 -8.81
C LEU A 26 -6.04 24.10 -8.92
N VAL A 27 -5.45 25.03 -8.16
CA VAL A 27 -4.00 25.24 -8.13
C VAL A 27 -3.26 23.98 -7.64
N ASP A 28 -3.75 23.35 -6.58
CA ASP A 28 -3.19 22.08 -6.09
C ASP A 28 -3.28 20.97 -7.15
N ARG A 29 -4.42 20.85 -7.83
CA ARG A 29 -4.63 19.91 -8.94
C ARG A 29 -3.64 20.12 -10.08
N VAL A 30 -3.41 21.36 -10.48
CA VAL A 30 -2.45 21.71 -11.53
C VAL A 30 -1.04 21.32 -11.10
N ARG A 31 -0.65 21.60 -9.85
CA ARG A 31 0.65 21.19 -9.29
C ARG A 31 0.82 19.67 -9.28
N LEU A 32 -0.19 18.93 -8.82
CA LEU A 32 -0.20 17.47 -8.86
C LEU A 32 -0.07 16.94 -10.29
N THR A 33 -0.75 17.58 -11.25
CA THR A 33 -0.69 17.21 -12.66
C THR A 33 0.70 17.41 -13.26
N ILE A 34 1.30 18.58 -13.06
CA ILE A 34 2.67 18.87 -13.49
C ILE A 34 3.64 17.86 -12.87
N ARG A 35 3.49 17.58 -11.57
CA ARG A 35 4.30 16.57 -10.87
C ARG A 35 4.08 15.17 -11.45
N GLY A 36 2.85 14.75 -11.68
CA GLY A 36 2.49 13.46 -12.25
C GLY A 36 3.14 13.25 -13.62
N VAL A 37 3.06 14.25 -14.49
CA VAL A 37 3.73 14.24 -15.80
C VAL A 37 5.25 14.14 -15.65
N ALA A 38 5.86 14.94 -14.77
CA ALA A 38 7.29 14.86 -14.51
C ALA A 38 7.72 13.47 -14.01
N TYR A 39 6.94 12.83 -13.14
CA TYR A 39 7.23 11.46 -12.70
C TYR A 39 7.08 10.43 -13.82
N LEU A 40 6.03 10.56 -14.63
CA LEU A 40 5.79 9.66 -15.74
C LEU A 40 6.99 9.64 -16.71
N LEU A 41 7.52 10.83 -17.01
CA LEU A 41 8.61 11.04 -17.96
C LEU A 41 9.99 10.73 -17.37
N PHE A 42 10.27 11.16 -16.14
CA PHE A 42 11.65 11.22 -15.61
C PHE A 42 11.95 10.28 -14.45
N CYS A 43 10.95 9.60 -13.87
CA CYS A 43 11.19 8.76 -12.70
C CYS A 43 11.84 7.42 -13.09
N HIS A 44 12.90 7.01 -12.38
CA HIS A 44 13.57 5.72 -12.60
C HIS A 44 13.04 4.61 -11.69
N ASP A 45 11.80 4.72 -11.18
CA ASP A 45 11.31 3.87 -10.10
C ASP A 45 11.45 2.37 -10.37
N LYS A 46 11.27 1.94 -11.61
CA LYS A 46 11.34 0.54 -12.08
C LYS A 46 12.70 0.12 -12.66
N SER A 47 13.71 0.98 -12.60
CA SER A 47 15.00 0.79 -13.26
C SER A 47 16.13 0.75 -12.24
N TRP A 48 16.75 -0.41 -12.12
CA TRP A 48 17.99 -0.63 -11.36
C TRP A 48 18.72 -1.84 -11.92
N LYS A 49 20.04 -1.90 -11.72
CA LYS A 49 20.84 -3.08 -12.09
C LYS A 49 20.41 -4.26 -11.22
N LYS A 50 20.34 -5.46 -11.80
CA LYS A 50 20.04 -6.68 -11.04
C LYS A 50 21.07 -6.83 -9.91
N PRO A 51 20.64 -6.94 -8.64
CA PRO A 51 21.57 -7.14 -7.52
C PRO A 51 22.32 -8.48 -7.61
N LYS A 52 23.24 -8.71 -6.66
CA LYS A 52 23.82 -10.03 -6.44
C LYS A 52 22.75 -10.98 -5.89
N ASP A 53 22.96 -12.29 -6.03
CA ASP A 53 22.06 -13.29 -5.45
C ASP A 53 22.16 -13.22 -3.91
N PRO A 54 21.05 -13.01 -3.18
CA PRO A 54 21.09 -12.94 -1.72
C PRO A 54 21.77 -14.15 -1.07
N MET A 55 21.60 -15.36 -1.63
CA MET A 55 22.25 -16.55 -1.08
C MET A 55 23.77 -16.51 -1.22
N ALA A 56 24.29 -15.95 -2.32
CA ALA A 56 25.73 -15.79 -2.53
C ALA A 56 26.32 -14.70 -1.62
N GLU A 57 25.53 -13.69 -1.26
CA GLU A 57 25.95 -12.67 -0.28
C GLU A 57 25.93 -13.21 1.16
N PHE A 58 25.06 -14.18 1.45
CA PHE A 58 24.94 -14.80 2.78
C PHE A 58 25.86 -16.01 2.96
N SER A 59 26.31 -16.68 1.90
CA SER A 59 27.12 -17.91 2.01
C SER A 59 28.42 -17.67 2.78
N SER A 60 29.10 -16.54 2.56
CA SER A 60 30.31 -16.18 3.31
C SER A 60 30.09 -15.99 4.81
N VAL A 61 28.88 -15.58 5.20
CA VAL A 61 28.48 -15.38 6.61
C VAL A 61 27.98 -16.68 7.24
N LEU A 62 27.33 -17.53 6.45
CA LEU A 62 26.83 -18.83 6.89
C LEU A 62 27.96 -19.87 7.04
N SER A 63 29.07 -19.71 6.32
CA SER A 63 30.21 -20.64 6.31
C SER A 63 31.37 -20.22 7.23
N SER A 64 31.33 -19.05 7.85
CA SER A 64 32.39 -18.62 8.78
C SER A 64 32.19 -19.28 10.15
N ASP A 65 32.96 -20.34 10.44
CA ASP A 65 33.08 -20.95 11.77
C ASP A 65 33.83 -20.05 12.78
N GLU A 66 34.47 -18.97 12.30
CA GLU A 66 35.14 -17.99 13.15
C GLU A 66 34.17 -16.91 13.65
N GLY A 67 33.68 -17.10 14.87
CA GLY A 67 33.33 -15.99 15.78
C GLY A 67 32.28 -14.97 15.32
N LYS A 68 30.99 -15.30 15.50
CA LYS A 68 29.89 -14.35 15.78
C LYS A 68 29.53 -13.28 14.72
N LYS A 69 29.52 -13.57 13.41
CA LYS A 69 28.65 -12.77 12.52
C LYS A 69 27.20 -13.19 12.76
N THR A 70 26.53 -12.54 13.70
CA THR A 70 25.13 -12.82 14.06
C THR A 70 24.19 -12.39 12.94
N ILE A 71 23.46 -13.36 12.37
CA ILE A 71 22.35 -13.06 11.46
C ILE A 71 21.18 -12.55 12.29
N GLU A 72 20.85 -11.28 12.12
CA GLU A 72 19.67 -10.67 12.72
C GLU A 72 18.42 -11.12 11.96
N LYS A 73 17.30 -11.29 12.68
CA LYS A 73 16.03 -11.76 12.10
C LYS A 73 14.88 -10.88 12.51
N LYS A 74 14.00 -10.58 11.56
CA LYS A 74 12.71 -9.92 11.80
C LYS A 74 11.63 -10.65 11.02
N THR A 75 10.45 -10.79 11.60
CA THR A 75 9.29 -11.31 10.89
C THR A 75 8.55 -10.15 10.24
N ILE A 76 8.30 -10.25 8.94
CA ILE A 76 7.56 -9.26 8.18
C ILE A 76 6.22 -9.86 7.77
N VAL A 77 5.13 -9.14 8.00
CA VAL A 77 3.80 -9.49 7.49
C VAL A 77 3.36 -8.45 6.49
N PHE A 78 3.43 -8.76 5.21
CA PHE A 78 2.93 -7.90 4.15
C PHE A 78 1.41 -7.98 4.06
N VAL A 79 0.77 -6.81 4.09
CA VAL A 79 -0.68 -6.62 3.94
C VAL A 79 -0.92 -5.77 2.70
N ARG A 80 -1.44 -6.37 1.63
CA ARG A 80 -1.70 -5.63 0.39
C ARG A 80 -2.99 -4.84 0.52
N HIS A 81 -2.99 -3.61 0.03
CA HIS A 81 -4.22 -2.81 -0.06
C HIS A 81 -5.38 -3.53 -0.80
N GLY A 82 -6.62 -3.20 -0.44
CA GLY A 82 -7.83 -3.56 -1.20
C GLY A 82 -7.86 -2.91 -2.59
N GLU A 83 -8.81 -3.28 -3.46
CA GLU A 83 -8.94 -2.63 -4.77
C GLU A 83 -9.08 -1.10 -4.63
N SER A 84 -8.39 -0.33 -5.47
CA SER A 84 -8.54 1.14 -5.54
C SER A 84 -9.40 1.58 -6.73
N THR A 85 -9.88 2.82 -6.72
CA THR A 85 -10.60 3.42 -7.87
C THR A 85 -9.77 3.43 -9.15
N TRP A 86 -8.45 3.58 -9.05
CA TRP A 86 -7.52 3.40 -10.17
C TRP A 86 -7.58 1.96 -10.71
N ASN A 87 -7.62 0.95 -9.83
CA ASN A 87 -7.72 -0.44 -10.26
C ASN A 87 -9.08 -0.75 -10.90
N ASP A 88 -10.15 -0.21 -10.34
CA ASP A 88 -11.52 -0.30 -10.88
C ASP A 88 -11.61 0.28 -12.30
N THR A 89 -10.80 1.29 -12.63
CA THR A 89 -10.78 1.92 -13.96
C THR A 89 -9.81 1.22 -14.92
N PHE A 90 -8.56 1.00 -14.50
CA PHE A 90 -7.47 0.61 -15.41
C PHE A 90 -7.07 -0.87 -15.33
N ASN A 91 -7.45 -1.61 -14.27
CA ASN A 91 -6.98 -2.96 -14.01
C ASN A 91 -8.10 -4.03 -13.99
N LYS A 92 -9.25 -3.77 -14.61
CA LYS A 92 -10.34 -4.74 -14.81
C LYS A 92 -9.97 -5.83 -15.84
N GLY A 93 -8.93 -6.61 -15.54
CA GLY A 93 -8.66 -7.94 -16.07
C GLY A 93 -7.91 -8.02 -17.41
N THR A 94 -6.77 -8.71 -17.37
CA THR A 94 -6.05 -9.32 -18.51
C THR A 94 -6.77 -10.52 -19.14
N HIS A 95 -8.05 -10.75 -18.80
CA HIS A 95 -8.84 -11.93 -19.18
C HIS A 95 -10.15 -11.57 -19.91
N ARG A 96 -10.31 -10.33 -20.37
CA ARG A 96 -11.52 -9.87 -21.05
C ARG A 96 -11.27 -9.75 -22.55
N SER A 97 -12.23 -10.19 -23.37
CA SER A 97 -12.19 -9.94 -24.81
C SER A 97 -12.13 -8.44 -25.08
N ALA A 98 -11.55 -8.02 -26.22
CA ALA A 98 -11.41 -6.61 -26.58
C ALA A 98 -12.73 -5.83 -26.48
N LEU A 99 -13.86 -6.48 -26.80
CA LEU A 99 -15.19 -5.92 -26.69
C LEU A 99 -15.61 -5.62 -25.24
N VAL A 100 -15.38 -6.56 -24.31
CA VAL A 100 -15.68 -6.36 -22.88
C VAL A 100 -14.70 -5.36 -22.26
N PHE A 101 -13.47 -5.28 -22.77
CA PHE A 101 -12.54 -4.22 -22.41
C PHE A 101 -13.09 -2.85 -22.84
N VAL A 102 -13.47 -2.66 -24.10
CA VAL A 102 -14.00 -1.37 -24.58
C VAL A 102 -15.28 -0.95 -23.84
N LEU A 103 -16.23 -1.88 -23.68
CA LEU A 103 -17.51 -1.62 -22.99
C LEU A 103 -17.34 -1.33 -21.49
N GLY A 104 -16.26 -1.80 -20.84
CA GLY A 104 -15.98 -1.50 -19.44
C GLY A 104 -15.05 -0.30 -19.24
N PHE A 105 -14.00 -0.22 -20.06
CA PHE A 105 -12.91 0.75 -19.94
C PHE A 105 -13.34 2.15 -20.34
N ILE A 106 -14.00 2.33 -21.49
CA ILE A 106 -14.39 3.68 -21.95
C ILE A 106 -15.39 4.31 -20.98
N PRO A 107 -16.49 3.63 -20.56
CA PRO A 107 -17.38 4.20 -19.56
C PRO A 107 -16.70 4.43 -18.21
N GLY A 108 -15.79 3.56 -17.79
CA GLY A 108 -14.98 3.75 -16.58
C GLY A 108 -14.08 4.98 -16.66
N LEU A 109 -13.46 5.22 -17.81
CA LEU A 109 -12.64 6.39 -18.07
C LEU A 109 -13.47 7.67 -18.07
N ILE A 110 -14.64 7.67 -18.71
CA ILE A 110 -15.58 8.80 -18.67
C ILE A 110 -16.02 9.08 -17.23
N LYS A 111 -16.43 8.03 -16.49
CA LYS A 111 -16.82 8.14 -15.08
C LYS A 111 -15.71 8.76 -14.24
N SER A 112 -14.49 8.24 -14.36
CA SER A 112 -13.34 8.74 -13.60
C SER A 112 -13.02 10.20 -13.92
N PHE A 113 -13.07 10.59 -15.19
CA PHE A 113 -12.87 11.98 -15.60
C PHE A 113 -13.95 12.92 -15.08
N LEU A 114 -15.23 12.55 -15.22
CA LEU A 114 -16.35 13.35 -14.72
C LEU A 114 -16.30 13.47 -13.19
N TYR A 115 -15.88 12.42 -12.49
CA TYR A 115 -15.74 12.46 -11.04
C TYR A 115 -14.57 13.34 -10.60
N GLU A 116 -13.42 13.28 -11.29
CA GLU A 116 -12.30 14.20 -11.04
C GLU A 116 -12.72 15.66 -11.27
N LEU A 117 -13.49 15.94 -12.33
CA LEU A 117 -14.05 17.26 -12.59
C LEU A 117 -14.99 17.70 -11.45
N TYR A 118 -15.88 16.81 -10.99
CA TYR A 118 -16.74 17.08 -9.84
C TYR A 118 -15.92 17.42 -8.58
N LEU A 119 -14.84 16.69 -8.28
CA LEU A 119 -13.99 16.95 -7.12
C LEU A 119 -13.35 18.35 -7.19
N ILE A 120 -12.88 18.76 -8.38
CA ILE A 120 -12.32 20.10 -8.60
C ILE A 120 -13.40 21.17 -8.43
N LEU A 121 -14.55 21.01 -9.10
CA LEU A 121 -15.64 22.00 -9.08
C LEU A 121 -16.34 22.11 -7.72
N SER A 122 -16.27 21.07 -6.88
CA SER A 122 -16.81 21.08 -5.51
C SER A 122 -15.79 21.46 -4.44
N GLY A 123 -14.54 21.77 -4.81
CA GLY A 123 -13.51 22.16 -3.85
C GLY A 123 -13.04 21.02 -2.94
N LYS A 124 -13.21 19.76 -3.36
CA LYS A 124 -12.75 18.61 -2.58
C LYS A 124 -11.27 18.33 -2.84
N VAL A 125 -10.46 18.31 -1.78
CA VAL A 125 -9.05 17.91 -1.83
C VAL A 125 -8.96 16.38 -1.87
N ASP A 126 -9.38 15.81 -2.99
CA ASP A 126 -9.35 14.37 -3.24
C ASP A 126 -9.12 14.09 -4.73
N SER A 127 -8.85 12.85 -5.11
CA SER A 127 -8.61 12.49 -6.51
C SER A 127 -8.97 11.05 -6.83
N TRP A 128 -9.52 10.89 -8.02
CA TRP A 128 -9.65 9.59 -8.65
C TRP A 128 -8.30 9.06 -9.15
N PHE A 129 -7.45 9.93 -9.70
CA PHE A 129 -6.23 9.54 -10.41
C PHE A 129 -4.94 9.60 -9.57
N TYR A 130 -4.90 10.45 -8.54
CA TYR A 130 -3.76 10.60 -7.62
C TYR A 130 -4.11 10.02 -6.27
N ASP A 131 -3.16 9.33 -5.63
CA ASP A 131 -3.38 8.73 -4.31
C ASP A 131 -4.73 8.02 -4.18
N SER A 132 -5.09 7.27 -5.23
CA SER A 132 -6.45 6.81 -5.45
C SER A 132 -6.96 6.01 -4.24
N PRO A 133 -8.13 6.36 -3.69
CA PRO A 133 -8.68 5.66 -2.53
C PRO A 133 -9.12 4.24 -2.87
N LEU A 134 -9.49 3.48 -1.85
CA LEU A 134 -10.16 2.18 -2.04
C LEU A 134 -11.43 2.36 -2.87
N SER A 135 -11.78 1.38 -3.71
CA SER A 135 -13.11 1.27 -4.31
C SER A 135 -14.09 0.67 -3.29
N HIS A 136 -15.39 0.65 -3.59
CA HIS A 136 -16.35 -0.08 -2.77
C HIS A 136 -16.03 -1.58 -2.67
N LEU A 137 -15.57 -2.20 -3.77
CA LEU A 137 -15.06 -3.57 -3.74
C LEU A 137 -13.82 -3.69 -2.85
N GLY A 138 -12.93 -2.69 -2.89
CA GLY A 138 -11.79 -2.59 -1.99
C GLY A 138 -12.21 -2.56 -0.52
N LEU A 139 -13.22 -1.77 -0.16
CA LEU A 139 -13.78 -1.75 1.20
C LEU A 139 -14.36 -3.11 1.59
N SER A 140 -15.11 -3.78 0.70
CA SER A 140 -15.61 -5.14 0.97
C SER A 140 -14.46 -6.13 1.20
N GLN A 141 -13.39 -6.06 0.40
CA GLN A 141 -12.21 -6.92 0.58
C GLN A 141 -11.51 -6.68 1.93
N VAL A 142 -11.47 -5.43 2.39
CA VAL A 142 -10.90 -5.07 3.69
C VAL A 142 -11.81 -5.47 4.84
N ASP A 143 -13.13 -5.40 4.66
CA ASP A 143 -14.08 -5.91 5.65
C ASP A 143 -13.94 -7.44 5.79
N GLU A 144 -13.86 -8.18 4.69
CA GLU A 144 -13.62 -9.63 4.71
C GLU A 144 -12.32 -10.02 5.43
N LEU A 145 -11.26 -9.21 5.31
CA LEU A 145 -10.03 -9.37 6.10
C LEU A 145 -10.31 -9.16 7.60
N GLY A 146 -10.99 -8.07 7.96
CA GLY A 146 -11.35 -7.81 9.36
C GLY A 146 -12.23 -8.92 9.96
N GLN A 147 -13.22 -9.40 9.20
CA GLN A 147 -14.04 -10.54 9.59
C GLN A 147 -13.21 -11.81 9.76
N PHE A 148 -12.26 -12.09 8.85
CA PHE A 148 -11.34 -13.23 8.99
C PHE A 148 -10.53 -13.15 10.28
N LEU A 149 -9.98 -11.98 10.62
CA LEU A 149 -9.23 -11.79 11.86
C LEU A 149 -10.11 -11.95 13.11
N SER A 150 -11.37 -11.52 13.03
CA SER A 150 -12.34 -11.61 14.15
C SER A 150 -12.93 -13.00 14.37
N LYS A 151 -12.74 -13.95 13.45
CA LYS A 151 -13.26 -15.33 13.63
C LYS A 151 -12.65 -15.97 14.87
N LYS A 152 -13.51 -16.41 15.80
CA LYS A 152 -13.12 -17.21 16.95
C LYS A 152 -12.90 -18.67 16.49
N PRO A 153 -11.83 -19.35 16.95
CA PRO A 153 -11.68 -20.79 16.72
C PRO A 153 -12.93 -21.54 17.21
N GLY A 154 -13.53 -22.39 16.38
CA GLY A 154 -14.67 -23.24 16.75
C GLY A 154 -16.07 -22.73 16.37
N THR A 155 -16.21 -21.60 15.68
CA THR A 155 -17.50 -21.20 15.09
C THR A 155 -17.93 -22.13 13.95
N ALA A 156 -19.20 -22.55 13.93
CA ALA A 156 -19.75 -23.44 12.91
C ALA A 156 -19.47 -22.90 11.48
N GLY A 157 -18.92 -23.76 10.60
CA GLY A 157 -18.56 -23.41 9.22
C GLY A 157 -17.20 -22.72 9.05
N ALA A 158 -16.45 -22.43 10.12
CA ALA A 158 -15.08 -21.93 9.99
C ALA A 158 -14.09 -23.08 9.73
N LYS A 159 -13.29 -22.96 8.66
CA LYS A 159 -12.12 -23.83 8.45
C LYS A 159 -11.25 -23.76 9.70
N LYS A 160 -10.89 -24.91 10.28
CA LYS A 160 -9.97 -24.99 11.42
C LYS A 160 -8.64 -24.37 10.98
N MET A 161 -8.24 -23.28 11.64
CA MET A 161 -6.94 -22.66 11.40
C MET A 161 -5.83 -23.62 11.81
N THR A 162 -4.77 -23.67 11.01
CA THR A 162 -3.50 -24.30 11.39
C THR A 162 -2.89 -23.57 12.58
N ALA A 163 -1.98 -24.23 13.31
CA ALA A 163 -1.28 -23.59 14.43
C ALA A 163 -0.50 -22.33 13.98
N THR A 164 0.10 -22.40 12.79
CA THR A 164 0.82 -21.27 12.16
C THR A 164 -0.12 -20.12 11.82
N GLU A 165 -1.26 -20.38 11.17
CA GLU A 165 -2.28 -19.34 10.91
C GLU A 165 -2.79 -18.72 12.21
N ALA A 166 -3.08 -19.53 13.24
CA ALA A 166 -3.55 -19.05 14.53
C ALA A 166 -2.52 -18.13 15.22
N LYS A 167 -1.22 -18.47 15.16
CA LYS A 167 -0.13 -17.63 15.66
C LYS A 167 -0.13 -16.26 14.97
N TYR A 168 -0.17 -16.22 13.64
CA TYR A 168 -0.15 -14.95 12.90
C TYR A 168 -1.42 -14.15 13.07
N VAL A 169 -2.60 -14.78 13.11
CA VAL A 169 -3.87 -14.10 13.38
C VAL A 169 -3.82 -13.43 14.76
N SER A 170 -3.26 -14.11 15.76
CA SER A 170 -3.12 -13.54 17.11
C SER A 170 -2.20 -12.30 17.13
N ILE A 171 -1.08 -12.34 16.41
CA ILE A 171 -0.18 -11.19 16.22
C ILE A 171 -0.88 -10.04 15.48
N LEU A 172 -1.61 -10.35 14.41
CA LEU A 172 -2.33 -9.37 13.59
C LEU A 172 -3.45 -8.69 14.36
N ARG A 173 -4.15 -9.41 15.24
CA ARG A 173 -5.14 -8.86 16.17
C ARG A 173 -4.52 -8.09 17.33
N GLY A 174 -3.23 -8.29 17.61
CA GLY A 174 -2.57 -7.74 18.79
C GLY A 174 -3.17 -8.29 20.09
N ASP A 175 -3.45 -9.60 20.14
CA ASP A 175 -4.01 -10.24 21.32
C ASP A 175 -3.04 -10.15 22.52
N PRO A 176 -3.54 -10.17 23.77
CA PRO A 176 -2.69 -10.33 24.94
C PRO A 176 -1.82 -11.59 24.85
N GLY A 177 -0.52 -11.46 25.09
CA GLY A 177 0.44 -12.56 25.02
C GLY A 177 0.90 -12.94 23.60
N ALA A 178 0.36 -12.32 22.55
CA ALA A 178 0.90 -12.46 21.21
C ALA A 178 2.27 -11.75 21.10
N THR A 179 3.11 -12.20 20.17
CA THR A 179 4.38 -11.51 19.86
C THR A 179 4.12 -10.04 19.52
N GLU A 180 4.87 -9.15 20.15
CA GLU A 180 4.76 -7.71 19.91
C GLU A 180 5.03 -7.38 18.43
N SER A 181 4.27 -6.44 17.90
CA SER A 181 4.33 -6.08 16.48
C SER A 181 4.08 -4.60 16.23
N LYS A 182 4.82 -4.05 15.27
CA LYS A 182 4.66 -2.67 14.80
C LYS A 182 3.81 -2.62 13.53
N LEU A 183 2.84 -1.70 13.49
CA LEU A 183 2.10 -1.37 12.27
C LEU A 183 2.88 -0.32 11.48
N LEU A 184 3.34 -0.70 10.29
CA LEU A 184 3.99 0.17 9.31
C LEU A 184 3.09 0.28 8.09
N CYS A 185 3.03 1.45 7.46
CA CYS A 185 2.23 1.61 6.26
C CYS A 185 2.87 2.57 5.26
N SER A 186 2.62 2.29 3.98
CA SER A 186 2.83 3.24 2.90
C SER A 186 2.03 4.53 3.13
N SER A 187 2.53 5.64 2.61
CA SER A 187 1.82 6.93 2.70
C SER A 187 0.63 7.07 1.72
N LEU A 188 0.34 6.05 0.92
CA LEU A 188 -0.79 6.08 -0.03
C LEU A 188 -2.07 5.66 0.67
N ARG A 189 -3.13 6.46 0.54
CA ARG A 189 -4.38 6.35 1.30
C ARG A 189 -5.03 4.98 1.19
N ARG A 190 -5.04 4.34 0.01
CA ARG A 190 -5.56 2.97 -0.14
C ARG A 190 -4.92 1.94 0.79
N ALA A 191 -3.62 2.07 1.08
CA ALA A 191 -2.93 1.19 2.01
C ALA A 191 -3.27 1.57 3.47
N LEU A 192 -3.30 2.86 3.78
CA LEU A 192 -3.70 3.36 5.09
C LEU A 192 -5.14 2.97 5.45
N SER A 193 -6.12 3.18 4.57
CA SER A 193 -7.50 2.74 4.75
C SER A 193 -7.59 1.22 4.91
N THR A 194 -6.80 0.45 4.17
CA THR A 194 -6.75 -1.01 4.32
C THR A 194 -6.27 -1.42 5.72
N VAL A 195 -5.21 -0.80 6.23
CA VAL A 195 -4.71 -1.09 7.58
C VAL A 195 -5.70 -0.60 8.64
N ALA A 196 -6.21 0.62 8.51
CA ALA A 196 -7.17 1.20 9.46
C ALA A 196 -8.43 0.33 9.61
N ALA A 197 -9.09 -0.01 8.50
CA ALA A 197 -10.32 -0.79 8.54
C ALA A 197 -10.09 -2.31 8.72
N GLY A 198 -9.01 -2.85 8.15
CA GLY A 198 -8.68 -4.28 8.27
C GLY A 198 -8.27 -4.66 9.69
N PHE A 199 -7.59 -3.76 10.40
CA PHE A 199 -7.16 -3.94 11.79
C PHE A 199 -8.01 -3.14 12.79
N ARG A 200 -9.22 -2.70 12.41
CA ARG A 200 -10.09 -1.85 13.25
C ARG A 200 -10.29 -2.39 14.67
N GLU A 201 -10.48 -3.70 14.82
CA GLU A 201 -10.66 -4.35 16.13
C GLU A 201 -9.39 -4.30 16.98
N ARG A 202 -8.20 -4.43 16.36
CA ARG A 202 -6.92 -4.26 17.04
C ARG A 202 -6.76 -2.82 17.50
N LEU A 203 -7.01 -1.87 16.61
CA LEU A 203 -6.85 -0.43 16.87
C LEU A 203 -7.83 0.07 17.94
N ALA A 204 -9.05 -0.47 17.97
CA ALA A 204 -10.02 -0.21 19.03
C ALA A 204 -9.58 -0.79 20.38
N ARG A 205 -9.04 -2.02 20.39
CA ARG A 205 -8.53 -2.68 21.61
C ARG A 205 -7.25 -2.02 22.14
N ARG A 206 -6.42 -1.47 21.26
CA ARG A 206 -5.11 -0.88 21.55
C ARG A 206 -5.08 0.57 21.04
N PRO A 207 -5.69 1.53 21.75
CA PRO A 207 -5.77 2.92 21.31
C PRO A 207 -4.39 3.60 21.15
N ASP A 208 -3.37 3.07 21.83
CA ASP A 208 -1.99 3.55 21.74
C ASP A 208 -1.20 2.96 20.57
N ASP A 209 -1.70 1.91 19.93
CA ASP A 209 -1.08 1.38 18.71
C ASP A 209 -1.15 2.46 17.62
N LYS A 210 0.02 2.78 17.05
CA LYS A 210 0.16 3.72 15.94
C LYS A 210 0.54 2.98 14.65
N ILE A 211 -0.12 3.36 13.56
CA ILE A 211 0.25 3.06 12.18
C ILE A 211 1.32 4.07 11.78
N LEU A 212 2.58 3.65 11.78
CA LEU A 212 3.69 4.50 11.38
C LEU A 212 3.77 4.60 9.85
N VAL A 213 3.69 5.81 9.32
CA VAL A 213 3.73 6.06 7.87
C VAL A 213 5.18 6.14 7.40
N VAL A 214 5.63 5.15 6.63
CA VAL A 214 7.01 5.01 6.17
C VAL A 214 7.09 5.31 4.67
N PRO A 215 7.75 6.40 4.24
CA PRO A 215 7.78 6.82 2.83
C PRO A 215 8.40 5.80 1.88
N SER A 216 9.37 5.01 2.33
CA SER A 216 10.05 4.02 1.48
C SER A 216 9.08 2.94 0.97
N LEU A 217 7.94 2.72 1.64
CA LEU A 217 6.89 1.78 1.27
C LEU A 217 5.92 2.28 0.17
N GLN A 218 6.13 3.46 -0.45
CA GLN A 218 5.32 3.88 -1.60
C GLN A 218 5.41 2.86 -2.76
N GLU A 219 4.35 2.71 -3.56
CA GLU A 219 4.35 1.73 -4.67
C GLU A 219 5.50 2.00 -5.66
N ILE A 220 6.02 0.94 -6.29
CA ILE A 220 7.05 1.04 -7.33
C ILE A 220 6.37 1.23 -8.69
N SER A 221 6.17 2.49 -9.08
CA SER A 221 5.52 2.86 -10.34
C SER A 221 5.79 4.31 -10.73
N ARG A 222 5.59 4.58 -12.02
CA ARG A 222 5.58 5.93 -12.59
C ARG A 222 4.17 6.50 -12.71
N ASN A 223 3.15 5.71 -12.38
CA ASN A 223 1.77 6.12 -12.53
C ASN A 223 1.40 7.20 -11.49
N PRO A 224 0.53 8.16 -11.87
CA PRO A 224 0.03 9.21 -10.98
C PRO A 224 -0.58 8.71 -9.67
N ASP A 225 -1.25 7.55 -9.68
CA ASP A 225 -1.90 6.96 -8.51
C ASP A 225 -0.92 6.59 -7.39
N THR A 226 0.37 6.56 -7.69
CA THR A 226 1.44 6.27 -6.73
C THR A 226 2.06 7.51 -6.09
N LEU A 227 1.47 8.68 -6.36
CA LEU A 227 1.78 9.95 -5.69
C LEU A 227 0.69 10.25 -4.68
N SER A 228 1.08 10.37 -3.42
CA SER A 228 0.25 10.84 -2.31
C SER A 228 -0.17 12.29 -2.51
N ILE A 229 -1.42 12.59 -2.19
CA ILE A 229 -1.93 13.96 -2.11
C ILE A 229 -1.72 14.56 -0.71
N THR A 230 -1.40 13.73 0.28
CA THR A 230 -1.11 14.18 1.65
C THR A 230 0.25 14.88 1.68
N PRO A 231 0.31 16.17 2.06
CA PRO A 231 1.59 16.88 2.15
C PRO A 231 2.51 16.29 3.22
N ALA A 232 3.81 16.60 3.12
CA ALA A 232 4.80 16.15 4.09
C ALA A 232 4.40 16.57 5.52
N TYR A 233 4.52 15.63 6.47
CA TYR A 233 4.24 15.79 7.90
C TYR A 233 2.83 16.26 8.24
N LYS A 234 1.91 16.25 7.28
CA LYS A 234 0.50 16.58 7.50
C LYS A 234 -0.30 15.31 7.76
N GLN A 235 -1.34 15.48 8.56
CA GLN A 235 -2.30 14.43 8.84
C GLN A 235 -3.00 13.98 7.55
N VAL A 236 -3.16 12.67 7.38
CA VAL A 236 -3.94 12.11 6.26
C VAL A 236 -5.43 12.37 6.48
N ALA A 237 -6.13 12.69 5.40
CA ALA A 237 -7.58 12.87 5.37
C ALA A 237 -8.27 11.63 4.78
N ALA A 238 -9.41 11.26 5.37
CA ALA A 238 -10.32 10.26 4.84
C ALA A 238 -10.83 10.70 3.46
N SER A 239 -10.83 9.79 2.50
CA SER A 239 -11.33 10.06 1.15
C SER A 239 -12.86 10.13 1.11
N TRP A 240 -13.43 10.57 -0.01
CA TRP A 240 -14.88 10.54 -0.19
C TRP A 240 -15.49 9.13 -0.07
N ILE A 241 -14.72 8.07 -0.38
CA ILE A 241 -15.17 6.68 -0.25
C ILE A 241 -15.13 6.25 1.21
N ASP A 242 -14.04 6.57 1.92
CA ASP A 242 -13.90 6.29 3.35
C ASP A 242 -15.02 6.97 4.15
N GLN A 243 -15.30 8.25 3.83
CA GLN A 243 -16.36 9.04 4.48
C GLN A 243 -17.77 8.52 4.20
N SER A 244 -17.97 7.81 3.09
CA SER A 244 -19.26 7.20 2.72
C SER A 244 -19.47 5.80 3.31
N SER A 245 -18.50 5.27 4.06
CA SER A 245 -18.50 3.91 4.55
C SER A 245 -18.73 3.85 6.05
N ASP A 246 -19.64 2.96 6.46
CA ASP A 246 -19.90 2.67 7.88
C ASP A 246 -18.94 1.61 8.46
N LEU A 247 -17.89 1.23 7.73
CA LEU A 247 -16.98 0.14 8.13
C LEU A 247 -16.19 0.48 9.41
N CYS A 248 -15.76 1.73 9.55
CA CYS A 248 -15.14 2.28 10.75
C CYS A 248 -15.04 3.81 10.65
N ASP A 249 -14.74 4.48 11.77
CA ASP A 249 -14.38 5.91 11.79
C ASP A 249 -12.96 6.12 11.23
N PHE A 250 -12.84 6.15 9.90
CA PHE A 250 -11.55 6.32 9.20
C PHE A 250 -10.84 7.60 9.63
N GLN A 251 -11.54 8.74 9.68
CA GLN A 251 -10.92 10.01 10.03
C GLN A 251 -10.48 10.04 11.50
N GLY A 252 -11.25 9.44 12.41
CA GLY A 252 -10.86 9.28 13.81
C GLY A 252 -9.61 8.41 13.96
N ILE A 253 -9.55 7.27 13.27
CA ILE A 253 -8.35 6.39 13.28
C ILE A 253 -7.15 7.13 12.71
N PHE A 254 -7.31 7.84 11.58
CA PHE A 254 -6.23 8.63 11.00
C PHE A 254 -5.72 9.67 12.01
N THR A 255 -6.61 10.48 12.56
CA THR A 255 -6.23 11.54 13.50
C THR A 255 -5.55 11.01 14.76
N LYS A 256 -6.04 9.90 15.31
CA LYS A 256 -5.59 9.40 16.61
C LYS A 256 -4.45 8.40 16.50
N GLN A 257 -4.39 7.62 15.43
CA GLN A 257 -3.59 6.39 15.37
C GLN A 257 -2.70 6.30 14.13
N THR A 258 -2.57 7.33 13.30
CA THR A 258 -1.45 7.39 12.34
C THR A 258 -0.33 8.27 12.87
N ASP A 259 0.90 7.77 12.78
CA ASP A 259 2.11 8.54 13.06
C ASP A 259 2.72 9.00 11.74
N MET A 260 2.63 10.32 11.50
CA MET A 260 3.11 10.99 10.29
C MET A 260 4.54 11.54 10.44
N SER A 261 5.25 11.24 11.52
CA SER A 261 6.57 11.81 11.84
C SER A 261 7.64 11.52 10.79
N LEU A 262 7.52 10.41 10.06
CA LEU A 262 8.43 10.04 8.97
C LEU A 262 7.93 10.47 7.59
N HIS A 263 6.69 10.94 7.44
CA HIS A 263 6.09 11.25 6.14
C HIS A 263 6.70 12.50 5.50
N ARG A 264 7.73 12.33 4.67
CA ARG A 264 8.41 13.45 3.99
C ARG A 264 7.78 13.83 2.63
N GLY A 265 6.57 13.36 2.36
CA GLY A 265 5.91 13.49 1.06
C GLY A 265 6.29 12.38 0.08
N ASN A 266 6.11 12.63 -1.22
CA ASN A 266 6.32 11.61 -2.25
C ASN A 266 7.79 11.30 -2.52
N LYS A 267 8.06 10.01 -2.81
CA LYS A 267 9.34 9.45 -3.26
C LYS A 267 10.00 10.34 -4.32
N PRO A 268 11.28 10.76 -4.24
CA PRO A 268 11.89 11.67 -5.23
C PRO A 268 11.93 11.12 -6.67
N ILE A 269 12.05 11.99 -7.68
CA ILE A 269 12.20 11.55 -9.09
C ILE A 269 13.50 10.74 -9.30
N LYS A 270 14.59 11.19 -8.65
CA LYS A 270 15.93 10.58 -8.74
C LYS A 270 16.14 9.40 -7.78
N THR A 271 15.09 8.70 -7.40
CA THR A 271 15.17 7.44 -6.62
C THR A 271 14.71 6.25 -7.47
N ASN A 272 14.88 5.03 -6.94
CA ASN A 272 14.28 3.83 -7.51
C ASN A 272 13.77 2.88 -6.44
N GLY A 273 13.09 1.81 -6.89
CA GLY A 273 12.55 0.79 -6.01
C GLY A 273 13.59 0.10 -5.13
N LEU A 274 14.79 -0.18 -5.66
CA LEU A 274 15.85 -0.86 -4.90
C LEU A 274 16.34 -0.01 -3.72
N ILE A 275 16.61 1.28 -3.95
CA ILE A 275 17.03 2.20 -2.88
C ILE A 275 16.02 2.20 -1.74
N ARG A 276 14.73 2.36 -2.07
CA ARG A 276 13.66 2.42 -1.08
C ARG A 276 13.44 1.08 -0.37
N MET A 277 13.60 -0.03 -1.07
CA MET A 277 13.55 -1.35 -0.45
C MET A 277 14.71 -1.57 0.54
N ASN A 278 15.92 -1.10 0.21
CA ASN A 278 17.06 -1.13 1.15
C ASN A 278 16.80 -0.21 2.35
N GLU A 279 16.35 1.03 2.12
CA GLU A 279 15.96 1.97 3.19
C GLU A 279 14.92 1.37 4.14
N PHE A 280 13.96 0.60 3.61
CA PHE A 280 12.99 -0.12 4.44
C PHE A 280 13.65 -1.22 5.27
N CYS A 281 14.53 -2.03 4.68
CA CYS A 281 15.26 -3.05 5.43
C CYS A 281 16.11 -2.44 6.55
N ASP A 282 16.91 -1.41 6.23
CA ASP A 282 17.67 -0.61 7.19
C ASP A 282 16.79 -0.11 8.33
N PHE A 283 15.65 0.48 7.98
CA PHE A 283 14.69 1.02 8.95
C PHE A 283 14.15 -0.06 9.88
N VAL A 284 13.76 -1.23 9.36
CA VAL A 284 13.20 -2.31 10.18
C VAL A 284 14.23 -2.84 11.17
N PHE A 285 15.48 -3.05 10.75
CA PHE A 285 16.51 -3.56 11.67
C PHE A 285 17.03 -2.50 12.64
N SER A 286 17.04 -1.22 12.27
CA SER A 286 17.63 -0.16 13.11
C SER A 286 16.66 0.60 13.99
N LYS A 287 15.37 0.69 13.60
CA LYS A 287 14.38 1.55 14.28
C LYS A 287 13.15 0.80 14.79
N VAL A 288 12.84 -0.38 14.25
CA VAL A 288 11.70 -1.18 14.73
C VAL A 288 12.19 -2.12 15.83
N LYS A 289 11.74 -1.86 17.06
CA LYS A 289 12.16 -2.63 18.24
C LYS A 289 11.49 -4.00 18.26
N GLU A 290 10.24 -4.05 17.83
CA GLU A 290 9.39 -5.25 17.80
C GLU A 290 9.94 -6.29 16.82
N ASP A 291 9.84 -7.57 17.16
CA ASP A 291 10.30 -8.67 16.31
C ASP A 291 9.48 -8.82 15.02
N VAL A 292 8.23 -8.33 15.06
CA VAL A 292 7.31 -8.39 13.93
C VAL A 292 6.99 -6.99 13.40
N ALA A 293 7.15 -6.79 12.09
CA ALA A 293 6.64 -5.62 11.38
C ALA A 293 5.47 -6.03 10.47
N ILE A 294 4.28 -5.48 10.73
CA ILE A 294 3.11 -5.64 9.86
C ILE A 294 3.07 -4.44 8.93
N VAL A 295 3.10 -4.69 7.62
CA VAL A 295 3.42 -3.68 6.60
C VAL A 295 2.28 -3.56 5.61
N GLY A 296 1.51 -2.48 5.71
CA GLY A 296 0.52 -2.07 4.71
C GLY A 296 1.18 -1.50 3.46
N GLY A 297 0.95 -2.12 2.30
CA GLY A 297 1.66 -1.75 1.08
C GLY A 297 1.02 -2.25 -0.21
N HIS A 298 1.86 -2.40 -1.25
CA HIS A 298 1.40 -2.44 -2.64
C HIS A 298 1.99 -3.60 -3.44
N SER A 299 1.27 -3.96 -4.50
CA SER A 299 1.52 -5.20 -5.24
C SER A 299 2.87 -5.25 -5.97
N ILE A 300 3.29 -4.15 -6.61
CA ILE A 300 4.55 -4.14 -7.38
C ILE A 300 5.72 -4.02 -6.43
N TYR A 301 5.59 -3.25 -5.35
CA TYR A 301 6.54 -3.15 -4.26
C TYR A 301 6.80 -4.52 -3.66
N PHE A 302 5.78 -5.22 -3.16
CA PHE A 302 5.93 -6.54 -2.55
C PHE A 302 6.54 -7.56 -3.50
N ARG A 303 6.08 -7.61 -4.76
CA ARG A 303 6.64 -8.54 -5.74
C ARG A 303 8.11 -8.22 -6.07
N SER A 304 8.46 -6.95 -6.19
CA SER A 304 9.86 -6.53 -6.38
C SER A 304 10.71 -6.87 -5.16
N PHE A 305 10.17 -6.73 -3.96
CA PHE A 305 10.82 -7.10 -2.70
C PHE A 305 11.17 -8.60 -2.68
N PHE A 306 10.19 -9.46 -2.96
CA PHE A 306 10.42 -10.90 -3.09
C PHE A 306 11.43 -11.25 -4.19
N ARG A 307 11.37 -10.60 -5.36
CA ARG A 307 12.34 -10.82 -6.44
C ARG A 307 13.76 -10.38 -6.10
N THR A 308 13.89 -9.40 -5.21
CA THR A 308 15.17 -8.81 -4.83
C THR A 308 15.84 -9.64 -3.75
N TYR A 309 15.09 -10.02 -2.71
CA TYR A 309 15.66 -10.61 -1.50
C TYR A 309 15.43 -12.11 -1.35
N LEU A 310 14.63 -12.76 -2.20
CA LEU A 310 14.68 -14.23 -2.27
C LEU A 310 15.89 -14.68 -3.10
N PRO A 311 16.55 -15.77 -2.66
CA PRO A 311 17.53 -16.48 -3.48
C PRO A 311 17.03 -16.72 -4.91
N TYR A 312 17.91 -16.52 -5.87
CA TYR A 312 17.51 -16.53 -7.28
C TYR A 312 17.03 -17.91 -7.74
N ASN A 313 17.63 -18.97 -7.19
CA ASN A 313 17.27 -20.36 -7.43
C ASN A 313 16.01 -20.83 -6.68
N ALA A 314 15.53 -20.12 -5.65
CA ALA A 314 14.35 -20.55 -4.89
C ALA A 314 13.07 -20.44 -5.73
N ASP A 315 12.47 -21.53 -6.19
CA ASP A 315 11.22 -21.42 -6.96
C ASP A 315 10.03 -21.16 -6.01
N HIS A 316 9.55 -19.91 -6.00
CA HIS A 316 8.42 -19.51 -5.17
C HIS A 316 7.47 -18.60 -5.92
N VAL A 317 6.16 -18.80 -5.71
CA VAL A 317 5.07 -18.09 -6.42
C VAL A 317 5.14 -16.57 -6.22
N SER A 318 5.70 -16.11 -5.09
CA SER A 318 5.87 -14.69 -4.76
C SER A 318 6.77 -13.91 -5.73
N LYS A 319 7.66 -14.60 -6.47
CA LYS A 319 8.46 -13.97 -7.53
C LYS A 319 7.66 -13.76 -8.82
N LYS A 320 6.55 -14.47 -9.01
CA LYS A 320 5.78 -14.52 -10.26
C LYS A 320 4.48 -13.73 -10.14
N ARG A 321 3.72 -13.97 -9.06
CA ARG A 321 2.37 -13.43 -8.85
C ARG A 321 2.34 -12.31 -7.81
N LYS A 322 1.26 -11.53 -7.83
CA LYS A 322 1.01 -10.45 -6.86
C LYS A 322 0.25 -11.04 -5.68
N VAL A 323 0.59 -10.66 -4.45
CA VAL A 323 -0.30 -10.93 -3.30
C VAL A 323 -1.71 -10.43 -3.66
N GLN A 324 -2.76 -11.15 -3.33
CA GLN A 324 -4.14 -10.77 -3.66
C GLN A 324 -4.56 -9.52 -2.86
N ASN A 325 -5.58 -8.80 -3.32
CA ASN A 325 -6.06 -7.61 -2.62
C ASN A 325 -6.50 -7.96 -1.18
N ALA A 326 -6.18 -7.11 -0.21
CA ALA A 326 -6.34 -7.37 1.24
C ALA A 326 -5.59 -8.62 1.76
N GLY A 327 -4.73 -9.23 0.94
CA GLY A 327 -3.97 -10.43 1.29
C GLY A 327 -2.86 -10.16 2.31
N CYS A 328 -2.62 -11.16 3.16
CA CYS A 328 -1.61 -11.16 4.22
C CYS A 328 -0.62 -12.32 4.01
N VAL A 329 0.66 -12.00 3.90
CA VAL A 329 1.75 -12.99 3.76
C VAL A 329 2.86 -12.66 4.74
N ALA A 330 3.26 -13.63 5.55
CA ALA A 330 4.38 -13.52 6.47
C ALA A 330 5.66 -14.14 5.88
N PHE A 331 6.81 -13.64 6.32
CA PHE A 331 8.12 -14.24 6.07
C PHE A 331 9.16 -13.71 7.07
N THR A 332 10.27 -14.41 7.20
CA THR A 332 11.43 -13.98 7.97
C THR A 332 12.41 -13.24 7.04
N LEU A 333 12.66 -11.98 7.37
CA LEU A 333 13.73 -11.17 6.78
C LEU A 333 14.99 -11.34 7.63
N LEU A 334 16.10 -11.60 6.95
CA LEU A 334 17.42 -11.79 7.52
C LEU A 334 18.29 -10.58 7.18
N LYS A 335 19.15 -10.19 8.11
CA LYS A 335 20.22 -9.21 7.89
C LYS A 335 21.56 -9.82 8.29
N ALA A 336 22.55 -9.62 7.43
CA ALA A 336 23.93 -9.98 7.69
C ALA A 336 24.82 -8.77 7.42
N THR A 337 25.71 -8.44 8.36
CA THR A 337 26.71 -7.40 8.15
C THR A 337 27.93 -8.00 7.46
N THR A 338 28.20 -7.52 6.25
CA THR A 338 29.34 -7.93 5.42
C THR A 338 30.33 -6.78 5.28
N ASP A 339 31.50 -7.06 4.71
CA ASP A 339 32.52 -6.03 4.47
C ASP A 339 32.05 -5.01 3.41
N GLU A 340 31.06 -5.37 2.59
CA GLU A 340 30.37 -4.48 1.63
C GLU A 340 29.16 -3.75 2.25
N GLY A 341 28.97 -3.85 3.56
CA GLY A 341 27.81 -3.31 4.29
C GLY A 341 26.74 -4.35 4.59
N ASP A 342 25.59 -3.87 5.05
CA ASP A 342 24.46 -4.73 5.43
C ASP A 342 23.80 -5.34 4.18
N LYS A 343 23.54 -6.64 4.26
CA LYS A 343 22.88 -7.44 3.21
C LYS A 343 21.62 -8.09 3.76
N TYR A 344 20.63 -8.25 2.89
CA TYR A 344 19.32 -8.76 3.27
C TYR A 344 18.91 -9.97 2.43
N MET A 345 18.24 -10.91 3.08
CA MET A 345 17.69 -12.10 2.45
C MET A 345 16.37 -12.48 3.10
N ILE A 346 15.43 -12.98 2.31
CA ILE A 346 14.23 -13.65 2.83
C ILE A 346 14.56 -15.12 2.98
N ASP A 347 14.31 -15.70 4.17
CA ASP A 347 14.37 -17.15 4.35
C ASP A 347 13.26 -17.81 3.51
N PRO A 348 13.60 -18.58 2.45
CA PRO A 348 12.59 -19.15 1.55
C PRO A 348 11.59 -20.07 2.25
N LYS A 349 11.99 -20.73 3.34
CA LYS A 349 11.16 -21.69 4.08
C LYS A 349 10.18 -21.02 5.03
N SER A 350 10.33 -19.72 5.25
CA SER A 350 9.53 -18.96 6.22
C SER A 350 8.29 -18.30 5.63
N ILE A 351 8.08 -18.39 4.31
CA ILE A 351 6.97 -17.70 3.65
C ILE A 351 5.67 -18.43 3.95
N GLU A 352 4.75 -17.74 4.60
CA GLU A 352 3.46 -18.26 5.04
C GLU A 352 2.32 -17.39 4.53
N VAL A 353 1.32 -18.00 3.89
CA VAL A 353 0.09 -17.32 3.48
C VAL A 353 -0.89 -17.34 4.65
N ILE A 354 -1.23 -16.18 5.18
CA ILE A 354 -2.16 -16.05 6.31
C ILE A 354 -3.59 -15.88 5.81
N TYR A 355 -3.77 -14.99 4.83
CA TYR A 355 -5.07 -14.68 4.24
C TYR A 355 -4.87 -14.27 2.78
N ARG A 356 -5.64 -14.84 1.85
CA ARG A 356 -5.61 -14.53 0.40
C ARG A 356 -4.18 -14.33 -0.14
N GLY A 357 -3.52 -15.43 -0.49
CA GLY A 357 -2.11 -15.49 -0.91
C GLY A 357 -1.79 -14.78 -2.23
N PHE A 358 -1.26 -15.51 -3.21
CA PHE A 358 -0.73 -14.96 -4.47
C PHE A 358 -1.65 -15.14 -5.67
#